data_AF-A0A2H0SR98-F1
#
_entry.id   AF-A0A2H0SR98-F1
#
_cell.length_a   1.000
_cell.length_b   1.000
_cell.length_c   1.000
_cell.angle_alpha   90.00
_cell.angle_beta   90.00
_cell.angle_gamma   90.00
#
_symmetry.space_group_name_H-M   'P 1'
#
loop_
_entity.id
_entity.type
_entity.pdbx_description
1 polymer ?
#
loop_
_entity_poly.entity_id
_entity_poly.type
_entity_poly.pdbx_seq_one_letter_code
_entity_poly.pdbx_strand_id
1 'polypeptide(L)'
;MEFASSSAAAFQDGSIEAFTIAHQYELGSNGKQKVDQIIFSSQYGQPYIYGLFVRKTDPIWYQGGSLNTYQFTDSISIGDLHRVNTLVVATPSQNLPAEQADHIITGSDGSTRFEMYVTK
;
A
#
# COMPACT_ATOMS: atom_id res chain seq x y z
N MET A 1 -14.21 21.50 9.28
CA MET A 1 -13.31 21.42 8.11
C MET A 1 -11.94 20.81 8.48
N GLU A 2 -11.86 19.92 9.48
CA GLU A 2 -10.56 19.36 9.92
C GLU A 2 -10.22 18.01 9.25
N PHE A 3 -11.21 17.22 8.86
CA PHE A 3 -10.98 15.90 8.26
C PHE A 3 -10.20 15.93 6.94
N ALA A 4 -10.45 16.91 6.07
CA ALA A 4 -9.79 16.99 4.76
C ALA A 4 -8.31 17.39 4.83
N SER A 5 -7.92 18.16 5.86
CA SER A 5 -6.53 18.65 5.97
C SER A 5 -5.63 17.65 6.68
N SER A 6 -6.12 16.98 7.73
CA SER A 6 -5.41 15.87 8.36
C SER A 6 -5.35 14.65 7.45
N SER A 7 -6.40 14.37 6.67
CA SER A 7 -6.34 13.30 5.67
C SER A 7 -5.31 13.63 4.60
N ALA A 8 -5.24 14.84 4.06
CA ALA A 8 -4.26 15.19 3.02
C ALA A 8 -2.79 15.07 3.48
N ALA A 9 -2.49 15.49 4.71
CA ALA A 9 -1.14 15.37 5.27
C ALA A 9 -0.76 13.91 5.57
N ALA A 10 -1.63 13.16 6.25
CA ALA A 10 -1.43 11.72 6.50
C ALA A 10 -1.45 10.89 5.20
N PHE A 11 -2.15 11.37 4.17
CA PHE A 11 -2.25 10.76 2.85
C PHE A 11 -0.99 10.93 2.01
N GLN A 12 -0.24 12.02 2.17
CA GLN A 12 1.07 12.18 1.51
C GLN A 12 2.20 11.51 2.30
N ASP A 13 2.13 11.60 3.61
CA ASP A 13 3.15 11.12 4.55
C ASP A 13 3.17 9.59 4.60
N GLY A 14 4.25 8.97 4.11
CA GLY A 14 4.41 7.51 4.04
C GLY A 14 3.78 6.83 2.82
N SER A 15 2.80 7.43 2.13
CA SER A 15 2.16 6.79 0.97
C SER A 15 3.11 6.60 -0.21
N ILE A 16 3.96 7.57 -0.51
CA ILE A 16 4.94 7.44 -1.61
C ILE A 16 5.91 6.29 -1.33
N GLU A 17 6.35 6.16 -0.08
CA GLU A 17 7.22 5.07 0.35
C GLU A 17 6.50 3.72 0.25
N ALA A 18 5.25 3.64 0.75
CA ALA A 18 4.43 2.44 0.69
C ALA A 18 4.24 1.95 -0.74
N PHE A 19 3.91 2.87 -1.65
CA PHE A 19 3.77 2.55 -3.07
C PHE A 19 5.11 2.22 -3.75
N THR A 20 6.22 2.84 -3.33
CA THR A 20 7.55 2.50 -3.86
C THR A 20 7.91 1.07 -3.49
N ILE A 21 7.71 0.67 -2.23
CA ILE A 21 7.98 -0.70 -1.78
C ILE A 21 7.00 -1.68 -2.45
N ALA A 22 5.71 -1.35 -2.50
CA ALA A 22 4.70 -2.18 -3.15
C ALA A 22 5.03 -2.42 -4.63
N HIS A 23 5.51 -1.40 -5.34
CA HIS A 23 5.94 -1.52 -6.73
C HIS A 23 7.18 -2.42 -6.88
N GLN A 24 8.10 -2.44 -5.91
CA GLN A 24 9.22 -3.37 -5.93
C GLN A 24 8.77 -4.83 -5.81
N TYR A 25 7.79 -5.12 -4.94
CA TYR A 25 7.16 -6.44 -4.82
C TYR A 25 6.33 -6.81 -6.06
N GLU A 26 5.68 -5.85 -6.70
CA GLU A 26 4.99 -6.11 -7.97
C GLU A 26 5.95 -6.56 -9.07
N LEU A 27 7.13 -5.93 -9.16
CA LEU A 27 8.11 -6.22 -10.20
C LEU A 27 9.06 -7.37 -9.83
N GLY A 28 9.11 -7.79 -8.56
CA GLY A 28 10.15 -8.70 -8.06
C GLY A 28 11.56 -8.10 -8.18
N SER A 29 11.70 -6.82 -7.86
CA SER A 29 12.95 -6.05 -8.03
C SER A 29 13.56 -5.63 -6.69
N ASN A 30 14.81 -5.15 -6.70
CA ASN A 30 15.53 -4.70 -5.48
C ASN A 30 15.56 -5.76 -4.35
N GLY A 31 15.66 -7.05 -4.71
CA GLY A 31 15.69 -8.16 -3.75
C GLY A 31 14.33 -8.51 -3.13
N LYS A 32 13.24 -7.90 -3.60
CA LYS A 32 11.87 -8.28 -3.22
C LYS A 32 11.35 -9.42 -4.09
N GLN A 33 10.60 -10.34 -3.50
CA GLN A 33 9.92 -11.38 -4.27
C GLN A 33 8.78 -10.79 -5.09
N LYS A 34 8.49 -11.39 -6.25
CA LYS A 34 7.34 -10.99 -7.06
C LYS A 34 6.06 -11.55 -6.46
N VAL A 35 5.13 -10.68 -6.08
CA VAL A 35 3.80 -11.06 -5.58
C VAL A 35 2.79 -11.16 -6.72
N ASP A 36 1.79 -12.03 -6.54
CA ASP A 36 0.68 -12.17 -7.49
C ASP A 36 -0.39 -11.10 -7.28
N GLN A 37 -0.52 -10.61 -6.04
CA GLN A 37 -1.50 -9.60 -5.67
C GLN A 37 -0.96 -8.64 -4.60
N ILE A 38 -1.44 -7.40 -4.65
CA ILE A 38 -1.20 -6.36 -3.65
C ILE A 38 -2.57 -5.88 -3.15
N ILE A 39 -2.86 -6.09 -1.88
CA ILE A 39 -4.04 -5.52 -1.22
C ILE A 39 -3.59 -4.23 -0.55
N PHE A 40 -4.20 -3.12 -0.92
CA PHE A 40 -3.77 -1.81 -0.45
C PHE A 40 -4.93 -1.06 0.21
N SER A 41 -4.71 -0.58 1.43
CA SER A 41 -5.71 0.14 2.19
C SER A 41 -6.12 1.45 1.50
N SER A 42 -7.42 1.65 1.29
CA SER A 42 -7.99 2.93 0.82
C SER A 42 -8.40 3.89 1.94
N GLN A 43 -8.11 3.57 3.20
CA GLN A 43 -8.58 4.38 4.34
C GLN A 43 -8.09 5.83 4.36
N TYR A 44 -6.97 6.13 3.70
CA TYR A 44 -6.46 7.50 3.58
C TYR A 44 -7.01 8.24 2.36
N GLY A 45 -7.83 7.61 1.50
CA GLY A 45 -8.52 8.28 0.39
C GLY A 45 -8.42 7.52 -0.93
N GLN A 46 -7.84 8.16 -1.95
CA GLN A 46 -7.73 7.64 -3.32
C GLN A 46 -6.31 7.11 -3.61
N PRO A 47 -5.94 5.91 -3.10
CA PRO A 47 -4.56 5.40 -3.15
C PRO A 47 -4.02 5.22 -4.58
N TYR A 48 -4.90 4.97 -5.55
CA TYR A 48 -4.52 4.78 -6.96
C TYR A 48 -3.73 5.94 -7.58
N ILE A 49 -3.92 7.17 -7.11
CA ILE A 49 -3.18 8.35 -7.62
C ILE A 49 -1.67 8.21 -7.38
N TYR A 50 -1.27 7.63 -6.24
CA TYR A 50 0.14 7.40 -5.93
C TYR A 50 0.73 6.23 -6.69
N GLY A 51 -0.06 5.18 -6.92
CA GLY A 51 0.34 4.09 -7.82
C GLY A 51 0.72 4.64 -9.20
N LEU A 52 -0.07 5.58 -9.74
CA LEU A 52 0.24 6.24 -11.01
C LEU A 52 1.48 7.13 -10.93
N PHE A 53 1.63 7.89 -9.83
CA PHE A 53 2.77 8.78 -9.62
C PHE A 53 4.11 8.03 -9.53
N VAL A 54 4.18 6.99 -8.70
CA VAL A 54 5.39 6.19 -8.48
C VAL A 54 5.85 5.50 -9.76
N ARG A 55 4.91 4.99 -10.55
CA ARG A 55 5.22 4.31 -11.80
C ARG A 55 5.63 5.25 -12.94
N LYS A 56 5.55 6.58 -12.74
CA LYS A 56 5.80 7.60 -13.77
C LYS A 56 5.12 7.26 -15.11
N THR A 57 3.92 6.68 -15.03
CA THR A 57 3.26 6.07 -16.18
C THR A 57 2.50 7.15 -16.97
N ASP A 58 2.79 7.29 -18.26
CA ASP A 58 2.01 8.12 -19.17
C ASP A 58 0.52 7.70 -19.15
N PRO A 59 -0.45 8.64 -19.13
CA PRO A 59 -1.87 8.36 -18.96
C PRO A 59 -2.46 7.36 -19.96
N ILE A 60 -1.79 7.15 -21.10
CA ILE A 60 -2.18 6.20 -22.15
C ILE A 60 -2.09 4.74 -21.68
N TRP A 61 -1.16 4.40 -20.79
CA TRP A 61 -0.97 3.02 -20.28
C TRP A 61 -2.00 2.61 -19.22
N TYR A 62 -2.84 3.55 -18.75
CA TYR A 62 -3.97 3.27 -17.85
C TYR A 62 -4.99 2.32 -18.47
N GLN A 63 -5.19 2.39 -19.80
CA GLN A 63 -6.09 1.48 -20.52
C GLN A 63 -5.54 0.03 -20.65
N GLY A 64 -4.29 -0.21 -20.25
CA GLY A 64 -3.60 -1.51 -20.39
C GLY A 64 -3.55 -2.39 -19.14
N GLY A 65 -4.22 -2.03 -18.03
CA GLY A 65 -4.24 -2.86 -16.82
C GLY A 65 -3.07 -2.65 -15.87
N SER A 66 -2.47 -1.45 -15.84
CA SER A 66 -1.32 -1.12 -15.00
C SER A 66 -1.53 -1.50 -13.52
N LEU A 67 -2.74 -1.31 -12.97
CA LEU A 67 -3.04 -1.62 -11.56
C LEU A 67 -3.72 -2.99 -11.35
N ASN A 68 -3.66 -3.92 -12.31
CA ASN A 68 -4.34 -5.23 -12.17
C ASN A 68 -3.83 -6.06 -10.98
N THR A 69 -2.59 -5.84 -10.55
CA THR A 69 -2.01 -6.46 -9.36
C THR A 69 -2.61 -5.88 -8.06
N TYR A 70 -3.24 -4.70 -8.10
CA TYR A 70 -3.69 -3.95 -6.92
C TYR A 70 -5.19 -4.15 -6.67
N GLN A 71 -5.51 -4.62 -5.47
CA GLN A 71 -6.84 -4.60 -4.89
C GLN A 71 -6.91 -3.49 -3.83
N PHE A 72 -7.60 -2.39 -4.13
CA PHE A 72 -7.85 -1.32 -3.17
C PHE A 72 -9.09 -1.63 -2.33
N THR A 73 -8.98 -1.56 -1.01
CA THR A 73 -10.08 -1.85 -0.08
C THR A 73 -9.92 -1.08 1.24
N ASP A 74 -11.03 -0.66 1.83
CA ASP A 74 -11.07 -0.03 3.17
C ASP A 74 -11.14 -1.06 4.31
N SER A 75 -11.28 -2.33 3.95
CA SER A 75 -11.43 -3.45 4.88
C SER A 75 -10.43 -4.56 4.52
N ILE A 76 -9.35 -4.59 5.29
CA ILE A 76 -8.31 -5.60 5.35
C ILE A 76 -8.43 -6.25 6.72
N SER A 77 -8.41 -7.57 6.72
CA SER A 77 -8.59 -8.40 7.91
C SER A 77 -7.42 -9.37 8.09
N ILE A 78 -7.34 -10.01 9.25
CA ILE A 78 -6.36 -11.07 9.50
C ILE A 78 -6.45 -12.19 8.45
N GLY A 79 -7.65 -12.45 7.90
CA GLY A 79 -7.84 -13.42 6.83
C GLY A 79 -7.04 -13.10 5.56
N ASP A 80 -6.77 -11.82 5.30
CA ASP A 80 -5.99 -11.40 4.13
C ASP A 80 -4.49 -11.74 4.26
N LEU A 81 -4.00 -11.91 5.49
CA LEU A 81 -2.63 -12.38 5.78
C LEU A 81 -2.40 -13.86 5.43
N HIS A 82 -3.47 -14.59 5.11
CA HIS A 82 -3.40 -15.99 4.69
C HIS A 82 -3.54 -16.18 3.18
N ARG A 83 -3.71 -15.10 2.41
CA ARG A 83 -3.73 -15.21 0.94
C ARG A 83 -2.35 -15.62 0.44
N VAL A 84 -2.27 -16.43 -0.60
CA VAL A 84 -0.99 -16.91 -1.12
C VAL A 84 -0.28 -15.79 -1.88
N ASN A 85 1.04 -15.69 -1.72
CA ASN A 85 1.94 -14.78 -2.46
C ASN A 85 1.38 -13.36 -2.68
N THR A 86 0.89 -12.76 -1.59
CA THR A 86 0.18 -11.48 -1.58
C THR A 86 0.94 -10.50 -0.69
N LEU A 87 1.07 -9.26 -1.15
CA LEU A 87 1.47 -8.15 -0.30
C LEU A 87 0.22 -7.48 0.27
N VAL A 88 0.12 -7.39 1.59
CA VAL A 88 -0.94 -6.63 2.26
C VAL A 88 -0.36 -5.34 2.80
N VAL A 89 -0.91 -4.21 2.39
CA VAL A 89 -0.52 -2.85 2.83
C VAL A 89 -1.68 -2.26 3.62
N ALA A 90 -1.61 -2.38 4.93
CA ALA A 90 -2.66 -1.97 5.85
C ALA A 90 -2.30 -0.68 6.58
N THR A 91 -3.33 0.02 7.05
CA THR A 91 -3.19 1.14 7.98
C THR A 91 -3.38 0.62 9.42
N PRO A 92 -2.79 1.26 10.45
CA PRO A 92 -2.91 0.78 11.85
C PRO A 92 -4.35 0.64 12.34
N SER A 93 -5.28 1.43 11.79
CA SER A 93 -6.72 1.37 12.09
C SER A 93 -7.41 0.07 11.66
N GLN A 94 -6.74 -0.79 10.89
CA GLN A 94 -7.23 -2.13 10.53
C GLN A 94 -6.98 -3.17 11.65
N ASN A 95 -6.22 -2.81 12.70
CA ASN A 95 -5.94 -3.65 13.87
C ASN A 95 -5.31 -5.01 13.52
N LEU A 96 -4.35 -5.01 12.59
CA LEU A 96 -3.52 -6.17 12.30
C LEU A 96 -2.35 -6.25 13.31
N PRO A 97 -1.79 -7.45 13.55
CA PRO A 97 -0.69 -7.62 14.48
C PRO A 97 0.61 -7.04 13.91
N ALA A 98 0.96 -5.82 14.30
CA ALA A 98 2.16 -5.10 13.81
C ALA A 98 3.49 -5.89 14.01
N GLU A 99 3.56 -6.78 14.99
CA GLU A 99 4.71 -7.68 15.20
C GLU A 99 4.95 -8.68 14.05
N GLN A 100 3.94 -8.93 13.22
CA GLN A 100 4.02 -9.77 12.03
C GLN A 100 4.33 -8.96 10.76
N ALA A 101 4.39 -7.63 10.84
CA ALA A 101 4.67 -6.80 9.69
C ALA A 101 6.12 -6.96 9.23
N ASP A 102 6.32 -7.19 7.94
CA ASP A 102 7.64 -7.23 7.31
C ASP A 102 8.24 -5.83 7.16
N HIS A 103 7.39 -4.81 6.96
CA HIS A 103 7.79 -3.40 6.89
C HIS A 103 6.79 -2.53 7.64
N ILE A 104 7.30 -1.59 8.44
CA ILE A 104 6.50 -0.57 9.10
C ILE A 104 6.95 0.77 8.53
N ILE A 105 6.01 1.51 7.97
CA ILE A 105 6.25 2.83 7.41
C ILE A 105 5.77 3.86 8.42
N THR A 106 6.72 4.65 8.91
CA THR A 106 6.48 5.71 9.87
C THR A 106 6.40 7.06 9.17
N GLY A 107 5.46 7.88 9.60
CA GLY A 107 5.33 9.26 9.18
C GLY A 107 6.41 10.17 9.74
N SER A 108 6.45 11.40 9.23
CA SER A 108 7.38 12.44 9.70
C SER A 108 7.16 12.83 11.16
N ASP A 109 5.98 12.53 11.71
CA ASP A 109 5.61 12.71 13.13
C ASP A 109 5.96 11.50 14.02
N GLY A 110 6.58 10.46 13.46
CA GLY A 110 6.93 9.21 14.15
C GLY A 110 5.75 8.25 14.33
N SER A 111 4.54 8.61 13.88
CA SER A 111 3.38 7.71 13.93
C SER A 111 3.45 6.66 12.81
N THR A 112 2.89 5.49 13.02
CA THR A 112 2.80 4.48 11.94
C THR A 112 1.74 4.89 10.92
N ARG A 113 2.10 4.85 9.63
CA ARG A 113 1.22 5.13 8.49
C ARG A 113 0.76 3.85 7.82
N PHE A 114 1.69 2.93 7.60
CA PHE A 114 1.39 1.65 6.98
C PHE A 114 2.16 0.51 7.62
N GLU A 115 1.53 -0.65 7.61
CA GLU A 115 2.08 -1.93 8.00
C GLU A 115 1.98 -2.85 6.77
N MET A 116 3.11 -3.41 6.36
CA MET A 116 3.21 -4.24 5.17
C MET A 116 3.50 -5.68 5.57
N TYR A 117 2.70 -6.61 5.05
CA TYR A 117 2.79 -8.03 5.34
C TYR A 117 2.95 -8.79 4.03
N VAL A 118 3.95 -9.66 3.96
CA VAL A 118 4.25 -10.46 2.78
C VAL A 118 3.90 -11.90 3.09
N THR A 119 2.85 -12.39 2.45
CA THR A 119 2.41 -13.76 2.62
C THR A 119 3.20 -14.71 1.73
N LYS A 120 3.24 -15.98 2.11
CA LYS A 120 3.98 -17.05 1.41
C LYS A 120 3.04 -17.93 0.60
#